data_AF-A0A1V5CW26-F1
#
_entry.id   AF-A0A1V5CW26-F1
#
_cell.length_a   1.000
_cell.length_b   1.000
_cell.length_c   1.000
_cell.angle_alpha   90.00
_cell.angle_beta   90.00
_cell.angle_gamma   90.00
#
_symmetry.space_group_name_H-M   'P 1'
#
loop_
_entity.id
_entity.type
_entity.pdbx_description
1 polymer ?
#
loop_
_entity_poly.entity_id
_entity_poly.type
_entity_poly.pdbx_seq_one_letter_code
_entity_poly.pdbx_strand_id
1 'polypeptide(L)' 'MTDILPEGEDLRRAVKWISGSLQTDPTQPVQKLVEEAIFKFDLSPKDAEFLIRFFRQRKDGN' A
#
# COMPACT_ATOMS: atom_id res chain seq x y z
N MET A 1 -28.04 5.01 -9.29
CA MET A 1 -26.87 5.91 -9.24
C MET A 1 -26.55 6.18 -7.80
N THR A 2 -25.58 5.40 -7.31
CA THR A 2 -24.59 5.68 -6.25
C THR A 2 -24.08 4.30 -5.92
N ASP A 3 -23.01 3.91 -6.62
CA ASP A 3 -22.26 2.69 -6.39
C ASP A 3 -21.73 2.73 -4.95
N ILE A 4 -22.52 2.17 -4.06
CA ILE A 4 -22.19 1.90 -2.67
C ILE A 4 -21.13 0.81 -2.71
N LEU A 5 -19.86 1.22 -2.85
CA LEU A 5 -18.65 0.64 -2.23
C LEU A 5 -17.38 1.31 -2.83
N PRO A 6 -17.10 2.59 -2.55
CA PRO A 6 -15.81 3.20 -2.87
C PRO A 6 -14.70 2.89 -1.84
N GLU A 7 -14.98 2.16 -0.76
CA GLU A 7 -14.11 2.14 0.44
C GLU A 7 -12.77 1.37 0.31
N GLY A 8 -12.35 0.95 -0.90
CA GLY A 8 -11.05 0.24 -0.99
C GLY A 8 -10.50 -0.08 -2.36
N GLU A 9 -10.97 0.55 -3.44
CA GLU A 9 -10.37 0.32 -4.75
C GLU A 9 -8.94 0.89 -4.80
N ASP A 10 -8.76 2.10 -4.29
CA ASP A 10 -7.48 2.78 -4.18
C ASP A 10 -6.49 2.02 -3.30
N LEU A 11 -6.97 1.52 -2.15
CA LEU A 11 -6.17 0.67 -1.27
C LEU A 11 -5.71 -0.61 -1.99
N ARG A 12 -6.59 -1.29 -2.72
CA ARG A 12 -6.22 -2.49 -3.49
C ARG A 12 -5.21 -2.18 -4.59
N ARG A 13 -5.39 -1.06 -5.31
CA ARG A 13 -4.45 -0.60 -6.35
C ARG A 13 -3.08 -0.29 -5.74
N ALA A 14 -3.04 0.37 -4.59
CA ALA A 14 -1.84 0.63 -3.82
C ALA A 14 -1.12 -0.65 -3.39
N VAL A 15 -1.83 -1.62 -2.78
CA VAL A 15 -1.26 -2.92 -2.39
C VAL A 15 -0.62 -3.62 -3.59
N LYS A 16 -1.30 -3.63 -4.74
CA LYS A 16 -0.80 -4.28 -5.96
C LYS A 16 0.45 -3.59 -6.48
N TRP A 17 0.48 -2.26 -6.46
CA TRP A 17 1.63 -1.47 -6.88
C TRP A 17 2.84 -1.70 -5.95
N ILE A 18 2.64 -1.58 -4.63
CA ILE A 18 3.68 -1.81 -3.62
C ILE A 18 4.25 -3.23 -3.71
N SER A 19 3.39 -4.25 -3.88
CA SER A 19 3.82 -5.64 -4.05
C SER A 19 4.61 -5.86 -5.33
N GLY A 20 4.30 -5.12 -6.40
CA GLY A 20 5.08 -5.13 -7.64
C GLY A 20 6.46 -4.51 -7.42
N SER A 21 6.52 -3.34 -6.78
CA SER A 21 7.79 -2.68 -6.45
C SER A 21 8.66 -3.56 -5.55
N LEU A 22 8.11 -4.12 -4.47
CA LEU A 22 8.84 -5.00 -3.56
C LEU A 22 9.39 -6.27 -4.24
N GLN A 23 8.78 -6.75 -5.31
CA GLN A 23 9.30 -7.86 -6.11
C GLN A 23 10.49 -7.44 -6.98
N THR A 24 10.46 -6.22 -7.53
CA THR A 24 11.56 -5.67 -8.33
C THR A 24 12.78 -5.35 -7.46
N ASP A 25 12.53 -4.70 -6.32
CA ASP A 25 13.57 -4.43 -5.33
C ASP A 25 13.04 -4.81 -3.93
N PRO A 26 13.51 -5.91 -3.32
CA PRO A 26 13.10 -6.30 -1.96
C PRO A 26 13.84 -5.52 -0.86
N THR A 27 14.87 -4.76 -1.22
CA THR A 27 15.69 -3.94 -0.33
C THR A 27 15.08 -2.57 -0.04
N GLN A 28 14.18 -2.07 -0.90
CA GLN A 28 13.57 -0.76 -0.71
C GLN A 28 12.66 -0.72 0.53
N PRO A 29 12.63 0.43 1.21
CA PRO A 29 11.78 0.63 2.37
C PRO A 29 10.31 0.73 1.97
N VAL A 30 9.48 -0.14 2.55
CA VAL A 30 8.02 -0.11 2.40
C VAL A 30 7.44 1.29 2.65
N GLN A 31 8.00 2.03 3.61
CA GLN A 31 7.56 3.41 3.90
C GLN A 31 7.60 4.29 2.64
N LYS A 32 8.68 4.26 1.85
CA LYS A 32 8.77 5.06 0.62
C LYS A 32 7.70 4.68 -0.40
N LEU A 33 7.48 3.39 -0.59
CA LEU A 33 6.45 2.89 -1.51
C LEU A 33 5.05 3.28 -1.03
N VAL A 34 4.80 3.23 0.27
CA VAL A 34 3.51 3.64 0.80
C VAL A 34 3.32 5.15 0.66
N GLU A 35 4.33 5.98 0.96
CA GLU A 35 4.28 7.42 0.73
C GLU A 35 3.93 7.74 -0.72
N GLU A 36 4.59 7.11 -1.70
CA GLU A 36 4.26 7.29 -3.11
C GLU A 36 2.84 6.81 -3.45
N ALA A 37 2.40 5.71 -2.85
CA ALA A 37 1.05 5.20 -3.04
C ALA A 37 -0.02 6.13 -2.46
N ILE A 38 0.25 6.82 -1.35
CA ILE A 38 -0.66 7.83 -0.78
C ILE A 38 -0.92 8.94 -1.78
N PHE A 39 0.14 9.52 -2.33
CA PHE A 39 0.01 10.61 -3.31
C PHE A 39 -0.59 10.14 -4.64
N LYS A 40 -0.34 8.87 -5.02
CA LYS A 40 -0.78 8.32 -6.31
C LYS A 40 -2.23 7.85 -6.32
N PHE A 41 -2.70 7.32 -5.19
CA PHE A 41 -4.03 6.71 -5.05
C PHE A 41 -4.94 7.49 -4.08
N ASP A 42 -4.53 8.67 -3.63
CA ASP A 42 -5.29 9.51 -2.70
C ASP A 42 -5.65 8.76 -1.39
N LEU A 43 -4.71 7.97 -0.89
CA LEU A 43 -4.96 7.15 0.31
C LEU A 43 -5.03 8.02 1.55
N SER A 44 -5.84 7.61 2.52
CA SER A 44 -5.83 8.25 3.83
C SER A 44 -4.56 7.86 4.61
N PRO A 45 -4.09 8.70 5.56
CA PRO A 45 -2.98 8.34 6.44
C PRO A 45 -3.23 7.05 7.23
N LYS A 46 -4.50 6.70 7.50
CA LYS A 46 -4.90 5.42 8.09
C LYS A 46 -4.57 4.22 7.19
N ASP A 47 -4.86 4.32 5.90
CA ASP A 47 -4.56 3.30 4.91
C ASP A 47 -3.05 3.12 4.76
N ALA A 48 -2.31 4.22 4.76
CA ALA A 48 -0.85 4.20 4.74
C ALA A 48 -0.25 3.42 5.91
N GLU A 49 -0.68 3.72 7.14
CA GLU A 49 -0.21 2.99 8.31
C GLU A 49 -0.54 1.49 8.23
N PHE A 50 -1.73 1.15 7.73
CA PHE A 50 -2.13 -0.24 7.50
C PHE A 50 -1.18 -0.94 6.52
N LEU A 51 -0.89 -0.30 5.37
CA LEU A 51 0.02 -0.84 4.36
C LEU A 51 1.44 -1.03 4.92
N ILE A 52 1.98 0.00 5.60
CA ILE A 52 3.31 -0.06 6.20
C ILE A 52 3.39 -1.23 7.17
N ARG A 53 2.42 -1.37 8.07
CA ARG A 53 2.40 -2.42 9.07
C ARG A 53 2.24 -3.80 8.43
N PHE A 54 1.36 -3.94 7.44
CA PHE A 54 1.12 -5.18 6.71
C PHE A 54 2.36 -5.70 5.99
N PHE A 55 3.04 -4.83 5.21
CA PHE A 55 4.23 -5.21 4.46
C PHE A 55 5.47 -5.34 5.34
N ARG A 56 5.60 -4.52 6.41
CA ARG A 56 6.69 -4.64 7.39
C ARG A 56 6.60 -5.95 8.18
N GLN A 57 5.39 -6.38 8.54
CA GLN A 57 5.17 -7.67 9.22
C GLN A 57 5.50 -8.86 8.32
N ARG A 58 5.24 -8.78 7.01
CA ARG A 58 5.64 -9.85 6.06
C ARG A 58 7.16 -10.02 5.93
N LYS A 59 7.94 -8.94 6.09
CA LYS A 59 9.41 -8.98 5.94
C LYS A 59 10.12 -9.50 7.20
N ASP A 60 9.46 -9.44 8.35
CA ASP A 60 10.01 -9.84 9.66
C ASP A 60 9.59 -11.26 10.09
N GLY A 61 8.78 -11.95 9.28
CA GLY A 61 8.43 -13.36 9.48
C GLY A 61 9.54 -14.28 8.96
N ASN A 62 10.54 -14.53 9.81
CA ASN A 62 11.53 -15.60 9.68
C ASN A 62 10.90 -16.99 9.79
#